data_AF-A0A803K7V1-F1
#
_entry.id   AF-A0A803K7V1-F1
#
_cell.length_a   1.000
_cell.length_b   1.000
_cell.length_c   1.000
_cell.angle_alpha   90.00
_cell.angle_beta   90.00
_cell.angle_gamma   90.00
#
_symmetry.space_group_name_H-M   'P 1'
#
loop_
_entity.id
_entity.type
_entity.pdbx_description
1 polymer ?
#
loop_
_entity_poly.entity_id
_entity_poly.type
_entity_poly.pdbx_seq_one_letter_code
_entity_poly.pdbx_strand_id
1 'polypeptide(L)' 'TLTLIEASLASIKVSVHDSTIRKRLGKNGLHGRFPRRKPLLSKKNIMARLNFAKKHLNDCQDFWENTLWTDE' A
#
# COMPACT_ATOMS: atom_id res chain seq x y z
N THR A 1 -8.68 -10.16 8.57
CA THR A 1 -9.72 -9.94 7.54
C THR A 1 -11.09 -10.10 8.18
N LEU A 2 -12.20 -9.82 7.47
CA LEU A 2 -13.59 -9.94 8.02
C LEU A 2 -13.80 -11.23 8.82
N THR A 3 -13.25 -12.34 8.33
CA THR A 3 -13.25 -13.66 8.97
C THR A 3 -12.68 -13.70 10.39
N LEU A 4 -11.65 -12.89 10.71
CA LEU A 4 -11.09 -12.81 12.07
C LEU A 4 -12.05 -12.07 13.03
N ILE A 5 -12.78 -11.09 12.52
CA ILE A 5 -13.75 -10.31 13.32
C ILE A 5 -14.98 -11.17 13.59
N GLU A 6 -15.46 -11.91 12.60
CA GLU A 6 -16.53 -12.90 12.75
C GLU A 6 -16.18 -13.97 13.79
N ALA A 7 -14.97 -14.53 13.73
CA ALA A 7 -14.49 -15.50 14.72
C ALA A 7 -14.43 -14.90 16.13
N SER A 8 -13.98 -13.64 16.27
CA SER A 8 -13.95 -12.94 17.56
C SER A 8 -15.33 -12.59 18.11
N LEU A 9 -16.34 -12.41 17.27
CA LEU A 9 -17.72 -12.15 17.72
C LEU A 9 -18.43 -13.45 18.09
N ALA A 10 -18.16 -14.53 17.34
CA ALA A 10 -18.66 -15.86 17.63
C ALA A 10 -18.16 -16.40 19.00
N SER A 11 -16.91 -16.09 19.39
CA SER A 11 -16.40 -16.46 20.72
C SER A 11 -17.15 -15.76 21.88
N ILE A 12 -17.75 -14.60 21.61
CA ILE A 12 -18.60 -13.83 22.54
C ILE A 12 -20.08 -14.24 22.38
N LYS A 13 -20.38 -15.28 21.59
CA LYS A 13 -21.73 -15.77 21.25
C LYS A 13 -22.61 -14.71 20.57
N VAL A 14 -21.99 -13.73 19.92
CA VAL A 14 -22.68 -12.68 19.17
C VAL A 14 -22.63 -13.04 17.69
N SER A 15 -23.79 -13.34 17.11
CA SER A 15 -23.94 -13.56 15.67
C SER A 15 -24.35 -12.24 14.99
N VAL A 16 -23.58 -11.83 13.99
CA VAL A 16 -23.84 -10.61 13.23
C VAL A 16 -23.67 -10.91 11.75
N HIS A 17 -24.59 -10.39 10.92
CA HIS A 17 -24.46 -10.50 9.48
C HIS A 17 -23.25 -9.69 8.96
N ASP A 18 -22.51 -10.23 7.99
CA ASP A 18 -21.30 -9.62 7.39
C ASP A 18 -21.52 -8.17 6.96
N SER A 19 -22.72 -7.83 6.49
CA SER A 19 -23.04 -6.45 6.07
C SER A 19 -22.88 -5.46 7.22
N THR A 20 -23.24 -5.84 8.43
CA THR A 20 -23.17 -4.99 9.61
C THR A 20 -21.72 -4.78 10.01
N ILE A 21 -20.90 -5.83 9.94
CA ILE A 21 -19.45 -5.77 10.18
C ILE A 21 -18.81 -4.82 9.16
N ARG A 22 -19.08 -5.01 7.86
CA ARG A 22 -18.58 -4.11 6.79
C ARG A 22 -19.01 -2.66 6.98
N LYS A 23 -20.29 -2.41 7.30
CA LYS A 23 -20.80 -1.05 7.58
C LYS A 23 -20.07 -0.41 8.75
N ARG A 24 -19.84 -1.16 9.85
CA ARG A 24 -19.17 -0.61 11.03
C ARG A 24 -17.70 -0.32 10.78
N LEU A 25 -17.00 -1.22 10.06
CA LEU A 25 -15.63 -1.00 9.63
C LEU A 25 -15.50 0.22 8.73
N GLY A 26 -16.38 0.35 7.74
CA GLY A 26 -16.41 1.52 6.84
C GLY A 26 -16.67 2.84 7.57
N LYS A 27 -17.57 2.86 8.57
CA LYS A 27 -17.78 4.04 9.44
C LYS A 27 -16.52 4.47 10.19
N ASN A 28 -15.60 3.53 10.45
CA ASN A 28 -14.33 3.79 11.11
C ASN A 28 -13.15 3.92 10.12
N GLY A 29 -13.43 4.05 8.81
CA GLY A 29 -12.40 4.21 7.76
C GLY A 29 -11.64 2.92 7.40
N LEU A 30 -12.08 1.76 7.90
CA LEU A 30 -11.45 0.47 7.63
C LEU A 30 -12.08 -0.16 6.39
N HIS A 31 -11.33 -0.14 5.29
CA HIS A 31 -11.75 -0.73 4.02
C HIS A 31 -10.88 -1.94 3.67
N GLY A 32 -11.52 -2.98 3.15
CA GLY A 32 -10.80 -4.09 2.54
C GLY A 32 -9.98 -3.58 1.34
N ARG A 33 -8.68 -3.85 1.32
CA ARG A 33 -7.81 -3.56 0.17
C ARG A 33 -7.00 -4.80 -0.17
N PHE A 34 -6.79 -5.00 -1.46
CA PHE A 34 -5.91 -6.06 -1.93
C PHE A 34 -4.45 -5.60 -1.85
N PRO A 35 -3.53 -6.41 -1.31
CA PRO A 35 -2.12 -6.05 -1.28
C PRO A 35 -1.58 -5.96 -2.71
N ARG A 36 -0.86 -4.88 -3.03
CA ARG A 36 -0.21 -4.72 -4.34
C ARG A 36 1.05 -5.57 -4.41
N ARG A 37 1.24 -6.32 -5.51
CA ARG A 37 2.49 -7.02 -5.80
C ARG A 37 3.59 -5.99 -6.05
N LYS A 38 4.71 -6.08 -5.34
CA LYS A 38 5.88 -5.22 -5.51
C LYS A 38 7.15 -6.07 -5.42
N PRO A 39 8.23 -5.70 -6.14
CA PRO A 39 9.51 -6.35 -5.95
C PRO A 39 10.00 -6.11 -4.52
N LEU A 40 10.65 -7.12 -3.94
CA LEU A 40 11.30 -6.98 -2.64
C LEU A 40 12.56 -6.14 -2.82
N LEU A 41 12.64 -5.03 -2.09
CA LEU A 41 13.77 -4.13 -2.14
C LEU A 41 14.62 -4.30 -0.87
N SER A 42 15.94 -4.40 -1.04
CA SER A 42 16.87 -4.31 0.08
C SER A 42 16.84 -2.90 0.68
N LYS A 43 17.21 -2.75 1.95
CA LYS A 43 17.30 -1.43 2.62
C LYS A 43 18.22 -0.47 1.85
N LYS A 44 19.32 -0.99 1.29
CA LYS A 44 20.26 -0.23 0.45
C LYS A 44 19.55 0.34 -0.79
N ASN A 45 18.77 -0.48 -1.50
CA ASN A 45 18.10 -0.06 -2.72
C ASN A 45 16.96 0.94 -2.42
N ILE A 46 16.26 0.81 -1.30
CA ILE A 46 15.26 1.79 -0.86
C ILE A 46 15.92 3.16 -0.67
N MET A 47 17.04 3.21 0.04
CA MET A 47 17.75 4.46 0.31
C MET A 47 18.32 5.08 -0.97
N ALA A 48 18.94 4.28 -1.84
CA ALA A 48 19.46 4.75 -3.11
C ALA A 48 18.36 5.37 -3.98
N ARG A 49 17.20 4.71 -4.09
CA ARG A 49 16.04 5.23 -4.83
C ARG A 49 15.50 6.53 -4.23
N LEU A 50 15.42 6.62 -2.90
CA LEU A 50 14.96 7.84 -2.23
C LEU A 50 15.90 9.01 -2.46
N ASN A 51 17.22 8.77 -2.35
CA ASN A 51 18.22 9.81 -2.57
C ASN A 51 18.22 10.29 -4.03
N PHE A 52 18.10 9.37 -4.99
CA PHE A 52 17.96 9.72 -6.40
C PHE A 52 16.72 10.60 -6.63
N ALA A 53 15.55 10.16 -6.14
CA ALA A 53 14.31 10.91 -6.30
C ALA A 53 14.36 12.31 -5.66
N LYS A 54 14.98 12.45 -4.49
CA LYS A 54 15.15 13.76 -3.84
C LYS A 54 16.11 14.66 -4.61
N LYS A 55 17.21 14.11 -5.11
CA LYS A 55 18.24 14.85 -5.86
C LYS A 55 17.65 15.47 -7.14
N HIS A 56 16.84 14.69 -7.85
CA HIS A 56 16.32 15.06 -9.16
C HIS A 56 14.85 15.54 -9.10
N LEU A 57 14.32 15.87 -7.91
CA LEU A 57 12.91 16.27 -7.73
C LEU A 57 12.56 17.56 -8.48
N ASN A 58 13.52 18.49 -8.55
CA ASN A 58 13.35 19.83 -9.10
C ASN A 58 14.08 20.00 -10.44
N ASP A 59 14.58 18.92 -11.03
CA ASP A 59 15.25 19.01 -12.32
C ASP A 59 14.26 19.41 -13.41
N CYS A 60 14.68 20.34 -14.27
CA CYS A 60 13.84 20.83 -15.36
C CYS A 60 13.62 19.73 -16.41
N GLN A 61 12.56 19.86 -17.19
CA GLN A 61 12.21 18.90 -18.24
C GLN A 61 13.35 18.71 -19.26
N ASP A 62 14.03 19.79 -19.64
CA ASP A 62 15.18 19.76 -20.57
C ASP A 62 16.30 18.82 -20.10
N PHE A 63 16.50 18.66 -18.80
CA PHE A 63 17.50 17.74 -18.26
C PHE A 63 17.15 16.28 -18.62
N TRP A 64 15.88 15.92 -18.49
CA TRP A 64 15.38 14.57 -18.78
C TRP A 64 15.31 14.29 -20.28
N GLU A 65 14.99 15.29 -21.09
CA GLU A 65 14.97 15.19 -22.55
C GLU A 65 16.37 14.95 -23.13
N ASN A 66 17.39 15.52 -22.51
CA ASN A 66 18.78 15.32 -22.89
C ASN A 66 19.44 14.12 -22.19
N THR A 67 18.70 13.36 -21.39
CA THR A 67 19.21 12.14 -20.74
C THR A 67 19.07 10.94 -21.68
N LEU A 68 20.20 10.37 -22.12
CA LEU A 68 20.20 9.12 -22.87
C LEU A 68 20.05 7.92 -21.94
N TRP A 69 18.95 7.19 -22.07
CA TRP A 69 18.68 5.96 -21.34
C TRP A 69 19.17 4.75 -22.12
N THR A 70 19.85 3.82 -21.45
CA THR A 70 20.29 2.54 -22.03
C THR A 70 19.87 1.40 -21.12
N ASP A 71 19.42 0.31 -21.71
CA ASP A 71 19.18 -0.99 -21.07
C ASP A 71 19.73 -2.08 -22.01
N GLU A 72 19.88 -3.31 -21.51
CA GLU A 72 20.41 -4.45 -22.28
C GLU A 72 19.39 -5.09 -23.24
#